data_AF-A0A392TDN2-F1
#
_entry.id   AF-A0A392TDN2-F1
#
_cell.length_a   1.000
_cell.length_b   1.000
_cell.length_c   1.000
_cell.angle_alpha   90.00
_cell.angle_beta   90.00
_cell.angle_gamma   90.00
#
_symmetry.space_group_name_H-M   'P 1'
#
loop_
_entity.id
_entity.type
_entity.pdbx_description
1 polymer ?
#
loop_
_entity_poly.entity_id
_entity_poly.type
_entity_poly.pdbx_seq_one_letter_code
_entity_poly.pdbx_strand_id
1 'polypeptide(L)' 'MKEVVKKEVLKLLTTGMIYPISDNAWVVPKKGGMAVVRNEKNELIPTRTVTGWRMCIDYRRLNSATRKDHFPLPFMDQ' A
#
# COMPACT_ATOMS: atom_id res chain seq x y z
N MET A 1 1.34 -0.76 -14.76
CA MET A 1 1.84 -0.59 -13.38
C MET A 1 2.54 0.76 -13.19
N LYS A 2 3.69 1.02 -13.85
CA LYS A 2 4.43 2.29 -13.70
C LYS A 2 3.59 3.54 -13.98
N GLU A 3 2.82 3.55 -15.07
CA GLU A 3 1.93 4.69 -15.41
C GLU A 3 0.77 4.90 -14.42
N VAL A 4 0.19 3.80 -13.93
CA VAL A 4 -0.87 3.86 -12.91
C VAL A 4 -0.32 4.43 -11.60
N VAL A 5 0.87 3.98 -11.19
CA VAL A 5 1.56 4.50 -10.01
C VAL A 5 1.90 5.99 -10.20
N LYS A 6 2.40 6.38 -11.38
CA LYS A 6 2.72 7.77 -11.69
C LYS A 6 1.49 8.68 -11.60
N LYS A 7 0.36 8.24 -12.15
CA LYS A 7 -0.91 8.98 -12.10
C LYS A 7 -1.43 9.16 -10.67
N GLU A 8 -1.39 8.11 -9.86
CA GLU A 8 -1.81 8.17 -8.45
C GLU A 8 -0.85 9.03 -7.60
N VAL A 9 0.46 8.94 -7.83
CA VAL A 9 1.44 9.80 -7.16
C VAL A 9 1.22 11.27 -7.52
N LEU A 10 0.96 11.58 -8.78
CA LEU A 10 0.69 12.96 -9.20
C LEU A 10 -0.59 13.51 -8.56
N LYS A 11 -1.68 12.72 -8.50
CA LYS A 11 -2.89 13.14 -7.78
C LYS A 11 -2.60 13.48 -6.31
N LEU A 12 -1.84 12.63 -5.61
CA LEU A 12 -1.51 12.86 -4.20
C LEU A 12 -0.59 14.08 -4.00
N LEU A 13 0.30 14.36 -4.95
CA LEU A 13 1.09 15.59 -4.97
C LEU A 13 0.19 16.81 -5.18
N THR A 14 -0.73 16.76 -6.14
CA THR A 14 -1.68 17.86 -6.43
C THR A 14 -2.60 18.15 -5.25
N THR A 15 -3.03 17.12 -4.49
CA THR A 15 -3.84 17.31 -3.29
C THR A 15 -3.02 17.72 -2.05
N GLY A 16 -1.69 17.76 -2.15
CA GLY A 16 -0.80 18.08 -1.03
C GLY A 16 -0.70 16.99 0.05
N MET A 17 -1.18 15.76 -0.22
CA MET A 17 -1.06 14.64 0.71
C MET A 17 0.38 14.11 0.83
N ILE A 18 1.20 14.32 -0.21
CA ILE A 18 2.62 13.98 -0.22
C ILE A 18 3.42 15.14 -0.82
N TYR A 19 4.72 15.19 -0.53
CA TYR A 19 5.65 16.17 -1.07
C TYR A 19 6.97 15.50 -1.48
N PRO A 20 7.72 16.06 -2.46
CA PRO A 20 9.02 15.53 -2.82
C PRO A 20 10.01 15.74 -1.67
N ILE A 21 10.77 14.69 -1.36
CA ILE A 21 11.87 14.72 -0.39
C ILE A 21 13.13 14.28 -1.14
N SER A 22 14.19 15.07 -1.06
CA SER A 22 15.53 14.67 -1.54
C SER A 22 16.17 13.68 -0.57
N ASP A 23 16.77 12.62 -1.10
CA ASP A 23 17.70 11.70 -0.42
C ASP A 23 17.40 11.36 1.05
N ASN A 24 16.37 10.53 1.29
CA ASN A 24 16.13 9.97 2.62
C ASN A 24 16.73 8.55 2.76
N ALA A 25 17.27 8.26 3.94
CA ALA A 25 17.75 6.91 4.28
C ALA A 25 16.60 5.91 4.52
N TRP A 26 15.36 6.40 4.62
CA TRP A 26 14.18 5.64 5.01
C TRP A 26 13.19 5.52 3.85
N VAL A 27 13.59 4.78 2.81
CA VAL A 27 12.73 4.48 1.66
C VAL A 27 11.81 3.31 1.99
N VAL A 28 10.50 3.53 1.88
CA VAL A 28 9.48 2.46 2.01
C VAL A 28 9.02 2.01 0.62
N PRO A 29 9.14 0.71 0.27
CA PRO A 29 8.71 0.20 -1.04
C PRO A 29 7.21 0.40 -1.30
N LYS A 30 6.86 0.85 -2.51
CA LYS A 30 5.46 0.91 -2.98
C LYS A 30 5.11 -0.42 -3.65
N LYS A 31 4.12 -1.16 -3.11
CA LYS A 31 3.61 -2.40 -3.71
C LYS A 31 2.32 -2.13 -4.49
N GLY A 32 2.23 -2.72 -5.69
CA GLY A 32 0.96 -2.82 -6.40
C GLY A 32 0.11 -3.91 -5.76
N GLY A 33 -1.11 -3.57 -5.34
CA GLY A 33 -2.04 -4.49 -4.71
C GLY A 33 -2.72 -5.42 -5.72
N MET A 34 -1.99 -6.39 -6.27
CA MET A 34 -2.61 -7.48 -7.05
C MET A 34 -2.47 -8.79 -6.26
N ALA A 35 -3.60 -9.30 -5.75
CA ALA A 35 -3.67 -10.64 -5.18
C ALA A 35 -3.71 -11.65 -6.33
N VAL A 36 -2.70 -12.52 -6.41
CA VAL A 36 -2.60 -13.61 -7.38
C VAL A 36 -2.76 -14.93 -6.65
N VAL A 37 -3.58 -15.83 -7.17
CA VAL A 37 -3.78 -17.17 -6.62
C VAL A 37 -3.34 -18.18 -7.67
N ARG A 38 -2.64 -19.23 -7.25
CA ARG A 38 -2.26 -20.35 -8.13
C ARG A 38 -3.46 -21.25 -8.35
N ASN A 39 -3.79 -21.54 -9.61
CA ASN A 39 -4.77 -22.58 -9.94
C ASN A 39 -4.13 -23.99 -9.85
N GLU A 40 -4.93 -25.02 -10.09
CA GLU A 40 -4.50 -26.43 -10.12
C GLU A 40 -3.45 -26.74 -11.21
N LYS A 41 -3.32 -25.88 -12.23
CA LYS A 41 -2.30 -25.95 -13.29
C LYS A 41 -1.06 -25.10 -12.99
N ASN A 42 -0.90 -24.60 -11.76
CA ASN A 42 0.16 -23.65 -11.36
C ASN A 42 0.17 -22.31 -12.10
N GLU A 43 -0.89 -21.98 -12.83
CA GLU A 43 -1.04 -20.68 -13.48
C GLU A 43 -1.45 -19.64 -12.42
N LEU A 44 -0.85 -18.47 -12.48
CA LEU A 44 -1.17 -17.35 -11.59
C LEU A 44 -2.43 -16.64 -12.12
N ILE A 45 -3.59 -16.98 -11.56
CA ILE A 45 -4.85 -16.33 -11.91
C ILE A 45 -5.11 -15.18 -10.93
N PRO A 46 -5.37 -13.95 -11.42
CA PRO A 46 -5.87 -12.88 -10.56
C PRO A 46 -7.26 -13.26 -10.04
N THR A 47 -7.42 -13.35 -8.73
CA THR A 47 -8.64 -13.87 -8.07
C THR A 47 -9.84 -12.93 -8.14
N ARG A 48 -9.63 -11.68 -8.58
CA ARG A 48 -10.65 -10.64 -8.60
C ARG A 48 -10.54 -9.84 -9.89
N THR A 49 -11.67 -9.62 -10.57
CA THR A 49 -11.77 -8.64 -11.67
C THR A 49 -11.28 -7.30 -11.14
N VAL A 50 -10.15 -6.80 -11.67
CA VAL A 50 -9.48 -5.61 -11.15
C VAL A 50 -10.29 -4.37 -11.59
N THR A 51 -11.36 -4.06 -10.86
CA THR A 51 -12.19 -2.86 -11.10
C THR A 51 -11.46 -1.56 -10.78
N GLY A 52 -10.32 -1.64 -10.09
CA GLY A 52 -9.42 -0.52 -9.89
C GLY A 52 -8.10 -0.95 -9.25
N TRP A 53 -7.02 -0.27 -9.61
CA TRP A 53 -5.72 -0.42 -8.96
C TRP A 53 -5.64 0.52 -7.76
N ARG A 54 -5.17 0.02 -6.62
CA ARG A 54 -4.85 0.84 -5.44
C ARG A 54 -3.35 0.77 -5.16
N MET A 55 -2.73 1.93 -4.92
CA MET A 55 -1.34 2.00 -4.48
C MET A 55 -1.27 1.67 -2.99
N CYS A 56 -0.45 0.68 -2.61
CA CYS A 56 -0.21 0.33 -1.21
C CYS A 56 1.27 0.57 -0.88
N ILE A 57 1.54 1.15 0.30
CA ILE A 57 2.90 1.41 0.78
C ILE A 57 3.21 0.35 1.84
N ASP A 58 4.33 -0.35 1.69
CA ASP A 58 4.69 -1.46 2.58
C ASP A 58 5.33 -0.96 3.88
N TYR A 59 4.50 -0.50 4.82
CA TYR A 59 4.95 0.04 6.11
C TYR A 59 5.50 -1.00 7.11
N ARG A 60 5.67 -2.28 6.75
CA ARG A 60 6.08 -3.33 7.71
C ARG A 60 7.34 -2.99 8.49
N ARG A 61 8.39 -2.52 7.80
CA ARG A 61 9.67 -2.13 8.44
C ARG A 61 9.52 -0.87 9.31
N LEU A 62 8.66 0.06 8.89
CA LEU A 62 8.37 1.28 9.67
C LEU A 62 7.61 0.92 10.94
N ASN A 63 6.55 0.12 10.82
CA ASN A 63 5.69 -0.30 11.93
C ASN A 63 6.47 -1.09 13.00
N SER A 64 7.52 -1.83 12.62
CA SER A 64 8.41 -2.51 13.58
C SER A 64 9.37 -1.57 14.31
N ALA A 65 9.75 -0.45 13.69
CA ALA A 65 10.67 0.53 14.27
C ALA A 65 9.95 1.57 15.15
N THR A 66 8.65 1.77 14.95
CA THR A 66 7.83 2.72 15.72
C THR A 66 7.27 2.10 16.99
N ARG A 67 7.22 2.87 18.09
CA ARG A 67 6.52 2.45 19.32
C ARG A 67 5.01 2.45 19.07
N LYS A 68 4.31 1.41 19.53
CA LYS A 68 2.85 1.34 19.49
C LYS A 68 2.30 2.12 20.66
N ASP A 69 1.57 3.19 20.36
CA ASP A 69 0.76 3.88 21.37
C ASP A 69 -0.57 3.14 21.53
N HIS A 70 -0.99 2.90 22.77
CA HIS A 70 -2.18 2.11 23.07
C HIS A 70 -3.34 3.03 23.46
N PHE A 71 -4.24 3.25 22.51
CA PHE A 71 -5.53 3.88 22.77
C PHE A 71 -6.59 2.77 22.98
N PRO A 72 -7.20 2.63 24.17
CA PRO A 72 -8.20 1.60 24.41
C PRO A 72 -9.47 1.95 23.63
N LEU A 73 -9.75 1.16 22.59
CA LEU A 73 -11.04 1.23 21.89
C LEU A 73 -12.04 0.34 22.63
N PRO A 74 -13.29 0.80 22.84
CA PRO A 74 -14.31 -0.06 23.41
C PRO A 74 -14.57 -1.25 22.49
N PHE A 75 -14.78 -2.42 23.09
CA PHE A 75 -15.28 -3.57 22.36
C PHE A 75 -16.76 -3.36 22.06
N MET A 76 -17.20 -3.79 20.88
CA MET A 76 -18.58 -3.61 20.41
C MET A 76 -19.62 -4.38 21.25
N ASP A 77 -19.16 -5.38 22.01
CA ASP A 77 -20.03 -6.34 22.70
C ASP A 77 -20.30 -5.98 24.18
N GLN A 78 -20.11 -4.72 24.57
CA GLN A 78 -20.42 -4.19 25.92
C GLN A 78 -21.74 -3.43 25.95
#